data_AF-A0A7S1ZF54-F1
#
_entry.id   AF-A0A7S1ZF54-F1
#
_cell.length_a   1.000
_cell.length_b   1.000
_cell.length_c   1.000
_cell.angle_alpha   90.00
_cell.angle_beta   90.00
_cell.angle_gamma   90.00
#
_symmetry.space_group_name_H-M   'P 1'
#
loop_
_entity.id
_entity.type
_entity.pdbx_description
1 polymer ?
#
loop_
_entity_poly.entity_id
_entity_poly.type
_entity_poly.pdbx_seq_one_letter_code
_entity_poly.pdbx_strand_id
1 'polypeptide(L)'
;HALLDRANAALAAEHESGRALRLLLKLGFVNDRPEFGVDSRWSETGDRYVLQLFRDYVFHQADGAGRPVMDLGHAVSALNKLDACDSERIVLGSRDGRSLLVLSYADVARCLEGAYAELCE
;
A
#
# COMPACT_ATOMS: atom_id res chain seq x y z
N HIS A 1 -20.37 22.25 -23.88
CA HIS A 1 -20.76 21.10 -23.05
C HIS A 1 -19.80 19.93 -23.25
N ALA A 2 -19.85 19.16 -24.34
CA ALA A 2 -18.98 17.96 -24.51
C ALA A 2 -17.46 18.18 -24.34
N LEU A 3 -16.90 19.32 -24.78
CA LEU A 3 -15.47 19.63 -24.57
C LEU A 3 -15.14 19.92 -23.10
N LEU A 4 -16.04 20.60 -22.40
CA LEU A 4 -15.92 20.89 -20.96
C LEU A 4 -16.00 19.59 -20.17
N ASP A 5 -16.93 18.70 -20.52
CA ASP A 5 -17.11 17.40 -19.87
C ASP A 5 -15.86 16.52 -20.05
N ARG A 6 -15.27 16.53 -21.25
CA ARG A 6 -13.99 15.86 -21.53
C ARG A 6 -12.83 16.43 -20.71
N ALA A 7 -12.72 17.76 -20.65
CA ALA A 7 -11.67 18.41 -19.87
C ALA A 7 -11.80 18.09 -18.37
N ASN A 8 -13.03 18.10 -17.84
CA ASN A 8 -13.31 17.75 -16.45
C ASN A 8 -12.96 16.27 -16.16
N ALA A 9 -13.30 15.35 -17.06
CA ALA A 9 -12.96 13.94 -16.91
C ALA A 9 -11.44 13.71 -16.92
N ALA A 10 -10.71 14.37 -17.81
CA ALA A 10 -9.25 14.28 -17.87
C ALA A 10 -8.60 14.85 -16.60
N LEU A 11 -9.07 16.00 -16.11
CA LEU A 11 -8.58 16.61 -14.87
C LEU A 11 -8.83 15.72 -13.65
N ALA A 12 -10.00 15.08 -13.56
CA ALA A 12 -10.32 14.15 -12.49
C ALA A 12 -9.39 12.92 -12.50
N ALA A 13 -9.14 12.35 -13.68
CA ALA A 13 -8.23 11.21 -13.83
C ALA A 13 -6.78 11.56 -13.44
N GLU A 14 -6.31 12.75 -13.81
CA GLU A 14 -4.98 13.23 -13.43
C GLU A 14 -4.88 13.46 -11.91
N HIS A 15 -5.92 14.02 -11.31
CA HIS A 15 -5.98 14.22 -9.86
C HIS A 15 -5.94 12.89 -9.10
N GLU A 16 -6.70 11.87 -9.54
CA GLU A 16 -6.66 10.52 -8.98
C GLU A 16 -5.26 9.89 -9.12
N SER A 17 -4.65 10.04 -10.29
CA SER A 17 -3.27 9.56 -10.54
C SER A 17 -2.27 10.23 -9.60
N GLY A 18 -2.42 11.53 -9.34
CA GLY A 18 -1.60 12.28 -8.38
C GLY A 18 -1.77 11.85 -6.92
N ARG A 19 -2.95 11.35 -6.52
CA ARG A 19 -3.16 10.76 -5.18
C ARG A 19 -2.45 9.41 -5.06
N ALA A 20 -2.65 8.53 -6.03
CA ALA A 20 -1.99 7.23 -6.07
C ALA A 20 -0.46 7.36 -6.12
N LEU A 21 0.08 8.29 -6.92
CA LEU A 21 1.51 8.56 -6.99
C LEU A 21 2.08 8.97 -5.63
N ARG A 22 1.40 9.86 -4.89
CA ARG A 22 1.85 10.26 -3.55
C ARG A 22 1.92 9.09 -2.58
N LEU A 23 0.93 8.19 -2.61
CA LEU A 23 0.95 6.98 -1.78
C LEU A 23 2.08 6.03 -2.17
N LEU A 24 2.29 5.81 -3.48
CA LEU A 24 3.39 4.99 -3.98
C LEU A 24 4.75 5.55 -3.56
N LEU A 25 4.93 6.87 -3.59
CA LEU A 25 6.15 7.52 -3.12
C LEU A 25 6.36 7.30 -1.62
N LYS A 26 5.33 7.51 -0.78
CA LYS A 26 5.43 7.25 0.67
C LYS A 26 5.78 5.79 0.96
N LEU A 27 5.09 4.84 0.32
CA LEU A 27 5.39 3.41 0.43
C LEU A 27 6.82 3.11 0.00
N GLY A 28 7.30 3.71 -1.10
CA GLY A 28 8.67 3.56 -1.59
C GLY A 28 9.71 4.12 -0.62
N PHE A 29 9.42 5.22 0.08
CA PHE A 29 10.32 5.77 1.09
C PHE A 29 10.35 4.97 2.40
N VAL A 30 9.25 4.30 2.76
CA VAL A 30 9.15 3.56 4.03
C VAL A 30 9.64 2.11 3.89
N ASN A 31 9.31 1.44 2.80
CA ASN A 31 9.61 0.01 2.62
C ASN A 31 11.11 -0.25 2.41
N ASP A 32 11.55 -1.44 2.84
CA ASP A 32 12.84 -2.06 2.48
C ASP A 32 14.10 -1.19 2.77
N ARG A 33 14.03 -0.30 3.76
CA ARG A 33 15.17 0.54 4.19
C ARG A 33 16.30 -0.28 4.83
N PRO A 34 17.52 -0.26 4.28
CA PRO A 34 18.62 -1.12 4.72
C PRO A 34 19.13 -0.78 6.12
N GLU A 35 18.99 0.48 6.57
CA GLU A 35 19.43 0.95 7.88
C GLU A 35 18.72 0.23 9.03
N PHE A 36 17.58 -0.40 8.74
CA PHE A 36 16.74 -1.09 9.71
C PHE A 36 16.69 -2.61 9.52
N GLY A 37 17.43 -3.15 8.55
CA GLY A 37 17.42 -4.59 8.21
C GLY A 37 18.13 -5.50 9.21
N VAL A 38 18.87 -4.94 10.18
CA VAL A 38 19.60 -5.71 11.22
C VAL A 38 18.86 -5.74 12.56
N ASP A 39 17.91 -4.83 12.79
CA ASP A 39 17.19 -4.76 14.06
C ASP A 39 15.93 -5.63 14.02
N SER A 40 16.00 -6.82 14.61
CA SER A 40 14.92 -7.84 14.62
C SER A 40 13.59 -7.32 15.23
N ARG A 41 13.63 -6.27 16.05
CA ARG A 41 12.40 -5.61 16.56
C ARG A 41 11.72 -4.71 15.54
N TRP A 42 12.45 -4.30 14.50
CA TRP A 42 12.03 -3.39 13.43
C TRP A 42 11.38 -4.13 12.25
N SER A 43 11.73 -5.40 12.05
CA SER A 43 11.25 -6.23 10.93
C SER A 43 10.10 -7.19 11.30
N GLU A 44 9.88 -7.52 12.58
CA GLU A 44 8.92 -8.57 12.96
C GLU A 44 7.70 -8.09 13.76
N THR A 45 7.68 -6.84 14.24
CA THR A 45 6.55 -6.29 15.02
C THR A 45 6.32 -4.81 14.75
N GLY A 46 5.06 -4.39 14.60
CA GLY A 46 4.64 -2.98 14.53
C GLY A 46 4.19 -2.49 13.15
N ASP A 47 3.99 -1.17 13.04
CA ASP A 47 3.39 -0.50 11.87
C ASP A 47 4.19 -0.74 10.57
N ARG A 48 5.53 -0.88 10.65
CA ARG A 48 6.38 -1.14 9.45
C ARG A 48 6.25 -2.57 8.92
N TYR A 49 6.08 -3.56 9.80
CA TYR A 49 5.82 -4.94 9.38
C TYR A 49 4.47 -5.02 8.64
N VAL A 50 3.45 -4.30 9.12
CA VAL A 50 2.16 -4.16 8.42
C VAL A 50 2.36 -3.62 7.00
N LEU A 51 3.19 -2.59 6.82
CA LEU A 51 3.46 -1.99 5.52
C LEU A 51 4.23 -2.91 4.57
N GLN A 52 5.16 -3.72 5.10
CA GLN A 52 5.85 -4.74 4.34
C GLN A 52 4.88 -5.82 3.84
N LEU A 53 3.99 -6.33 4.71
CA LEU A 53 2.99 -7.30 4.28
C LEU A 53 1.98 -6.68 3.30
N PHE A 54 1.63 -5.41 3.48
CA PHE A 54 0.75 -4.70 2.55
C PHE A 54 1.39 -4.53 1.16
N ARG A 55 2.69 -4.17 1.10
CA ARG A 55 3.47 -4.15 -0.15
C ARG A 55 3.42 -5.50 -0.86
N ASP A 56 3.55 -6.60 -0.12
CA ASP A 56 3.49 -7.93 -0.70
C ASP A 56 2.07 -8.26 -1.19
N TYR A 57 1.05 -7.93 -0.40
CA TYR A 57 -0.37 -8.08 -0.77
C TYR A 57 -0.73 -7.31 -2.06
N VAL A 58 -0.19 -6.11 -2.26
CA VAL A 58 -0.49 -5.28 -3.43
C VAL A 58 0.37 -5.65 -4.64
N PHE A 59 1.69 -5.81 -4.47
CA PHE A 59 2.64 -5.84 -5.58
C PHE A 59 3.29 -7.21 -5.83
N HIS A 60 3.08 -8.20 -4.95
CA HIS A 60 3.72 -9.52 -5.01
C HIS A 60 2.69 -10.64 -4.98
N GLN A 61 1.56 -10.43 -5.66
CA GLN A 61 0.56 -11.48 -5.82
C GLN A 61 1.14 -12.67 -6.60
N ALA A 62 0.71 -13.86 -6.22
CA ALA A 62 1.02 -15.09 -6.92
C ALA A 62 -0.26 -15.93 -7.08
N ASP A 63 -0.35 -16.68 -8.18
CA ASP A 63 -1.45 -17.61 -8.40
C ASP A 63 -1.29 -18.89 -7.57
N GLY A 64 -2.25 -19.82 -7.68
CA GLY A 64 -2.21 -21.09 -6.96
C GLY A 64 -1.02 -22.00 -7.30
N ALA A 65 -0.26 -21.70 -8.35
CA ALA A 65 0.98 -22.40 -8.72
C ALA A 65 2.24 -21.61 -8.28
N GLY A 66 2.08 -20.49 -7.57
CA GLY A 66 3.18 -19.63 -7.12
C GLY A 66 3.76 -18.73 -8.21
N ARG A 67 3.10 -18.58 -9.37
CA ARG A 67 3.57 -17.71 -10.45
C ARG A 67 3.18 -16.26 -10.16
N PRO A 68 4.07 -15.28 -10.39
CA PRO A 68 3.78 -13.87 -10.10
C PRO A 68 2.61 -13.37 -10.97
N VAL A 69 1.70 -12.62 -10.35
CA VAL A 69 0.54 -12.00 -10.98
C VAL A 69 0.69 -10.48 -10.93
N MET A 70 0.64 -9.84 -12.09
CA MET A 70 0.71 -8.39 -12.24
C MET A 70 -0.70 -7.85 -12.53
N ASP A 71 -1.53 -7.75 -11.49
CA ASP A 71 -2.89 -7.23 -11.59
C ASP A 71 -2.93 -5.73 -11.24
N LEU A 72 -3.02 -4.89 -12.27
CA LEU A 72 -3.14 -3.44 -12.11
C LEU A 72 -4.49 -3.03 -11.49
N GLY A 73 -5.56 -3.79 -11.74
CA GLY A 73 -6.88 -3.51 -11.17
C GLY A 73 -6.88 -3.71 -9.66
N HIS A 74 -6.25 -4.77 -9.19
CA HIS A 74 -5.99 -4.99 -7.76
C HIS A 74 -5.16 -3.86 -7.16
N ALA A 75 -4.03 -3.51 -7.79
CA ALA A 75 -3.15 -2.47 -7.28
C ALA A 75 -3.85 -1.11 -7.14
N VAL A 76 -4.56 -0.68 -8.19
CA VAL A 76 -5.33 0.56 -8.18
C VAL A 76 -6.45 0.52 -7.14
N SER A 77 -7.20 -0.59 -7.06
CA SER A 77 -8.27 -0.71 -6.07
C SER A 77 -7.73 -0.66 -4.64
N ALA A 78 -6.60 -1.32 -4.35
CA ALA A 78 -6.01 -1.31 -3.03
C ALA A 78 -5.49 0.07 -2.64
N LEU A 79 -4.83 0.78 -3.56
CA LEU A 79 -4.36 2.14 -3.33
C LEU A 79 -5.52 3.12 -3.12
N ASN A 80 -6.60 3.01 -3.91
CA ASN A 80 -7.78 3.86 -3.74
C ASN A 80 -8.45 3.64 -2.37
N LYS A 81 -8.57 2.38 -1.92
CA LYS A 81 -9.10 2.06 -0.59
C LYS A 81 -8.20 2.55 0.55
N LEU A 82 -6.88 2.45 0.36
CA LEU A 82 -5.90 2.99 1.31
C LEU A 82 -6.03 4.51 1.42
N ASP A 83 -6.10 5.21 0.28
CA ASP A 83 -6.25 6.67 0.17
C ASP A 83 -7.58 7.18 0.76
N ALA A 84 -8.63 6.36 0.69
CA ALA A 84 -9.93 6.64 1.28
C ALA A 84 -10.02 6.28 2.78
N CYS A 85 -8.97 5.70 3.36
CA CYS A 85 -8.99 5.11 4.70
C CYS A 85 -10.20 4.17 4.89
N ASP A 86 -10.41 3.27 3.95
CA ASP A 86 -11.59 2.39 3.93
C ASP A 86 -11.62 1.46 5.17
N SER A 87 -12.82 1.24 5.70
CA SER A 87 -13.06 0.31 6.82
C SER A 87 -13.00 -1.17 6.42
N GLU A 88 -12.99 -1.47 5.11
CA GLU A 88 -12.83 -2.83 4.59
C GLU A 88 -11.59 -3.50 5.17
N ARG A 89 -11.77 -4.73 5.66
CA ARG A 89 -10.70 -5.52 6.27
C ARG A 89 -10.08 -6.47 5.27
N ILE A 90 -8.76 -6.51 5.26
CA ILE A 90 -7.94 -7.40 4.42
C ILE A 90 -7.13 -8.34 5.31
N VAL A 91 -6.74 -9.48 4.73
CA VAL A 91 -5.85 -10.45 5.37
C VAL A 91 -4.45 -10.29 4.78
N LEU A 92 -3.49 -9.96 5.63
CA LEU A 92 -2.08 -9.81 5.28
C LEU A 92 -1.31 -11.01 5.83
N GLY A 93 -0.65 -11.76 4.95
CA GLY A 93 0.08 -12.97 5.33
C GLY A 93 1.59 -12.85 5.12
N SER A 94 2.36 -13.39 6.06
CA SER A 94 3.80 -13.53 5.90
C SER A 94 4.16 -14.52 4.78
N ARG A 95 5.32 -14.32 4.15
CA ARG A 95 5.79 -15.17 3.04
C ARG A 95 6.00 -16.63 3.43
N ASP A 96 6.33 -16.88 4.70
CA ASP A 96 6.49 -18.23 5.25
C ASP A 96 5.16 -18.86 5.69
N GLY A 97 4.04 -18.13 5.57
CA GLY A 97 2.70 -18.58 5.92
C GLY A 97 2.45 -18.74 7.43
N ARG A 98 3.37 -18.28 8.28
CA ARG A 98 3.28 -18.48 9.74
C ARG A 98 2.46 -17.41 10.45
N SER A 99 2.34 -16.22 9.86
CA SER A 99 1.67 -15.07 10.46
C SER A 99 0.58 -14.54 9.53
N LEU A 100 -0.61 -14.29 10.09
CA LEU A 100 -1.73 -13.65 9.42
C LEU A 100 -2.21 -12.47 10.27
N LEU A 101 -2.39 -11.31 9.65
CA LEU A 101 -2.94 -10.10 10.27
C LEU A 101 -4.24 -9.72 9.56
N VAL A 102 -5.27 -9.34 10.33
CA VAL A 102 -6.57 -8.90 9.79
C VAL A 102 -6.83 -7.46 10.19
N LEU A 103 -6.61 -6.54 9.26
CA LEU A 103 -6.57 -5.09 9.46
C LEU A 103 -7.47 -4.38 8.44
N SER A 104 -7.94 -3.18 8.75
CA SER A 104 -8.62 -2.33 7.76
C SER A 104 -7.62 -1.55 6.90
N TYR A 105 -8.06 -1.06 5.73
CA TYR A 105 -7.26 -0.09 4.97
C TYR A 105 -6.99 1.18 5.77
N ALA A 106 -7.91 1.62 6.64
CA ALA A 106 -7.70 2.71 7.58
C ALA A 106 -6.53 2.45 8.55
N ASP A 107 -6.40 1.22 9.06
CA ASP A 107 -5.28 0.84 9.94
C ASP A 107 -3.94 0.91 9.19
N VAL A 108 -3.90 0.43 7.95
CA VAL A 108 -2.69 0.48 7.10
C VAL A 108 -2.32 1.94 6.78
N ALA A 109 -3.31 2.78 6.48
CA ALA A 109 -3.09 4.20 6.22
C ALA A 109 -2.47 4.91 7.43
N ARG A 110 -2.97 4.63 8.65
CA ARG A 110 -2.39 5.13 9.91
C ARG A 110 -0.93 4.69 10.06
N CYS A 111 -0.63 3.43 9.77
CA CYS A 111 0.75 2.90 9.81
C CYS A 111 1.66 3.65 8.82
N LEU A 112 1.18 3.90 7.60
CA LEU A 112 1.95 4.57 6.55
C LEU A 112 2.25 6.02 6.93
N GLU A 113 1.25 6.77 7.40
CA GLU A 113 1.44 8.16 7.81
C GLU A 113 2.37 8.28 9.01
N GLY A 114 2.22 7.41 10.02
CA GLY A 114 3.11 7.38 11.18
C GLY A 114 4.56 7.08 10.79
N ALA A 115 4.77 6.01 10.03
CA ALA A 115 6.12 5.62 9.58
C ALA A 115 6.77 6.66 8.65
N TYR A 116 5.98 7.32 7.80
CA TYR A 116 6.49 8.37 6.92
C TYR A 116 6.83 9.66 7.70
N ALA A 117 6.00 10.04 8.67
CA ALA A 117 6.25 11.21 9.53
C ALA A 117 7.55 11.05 10.32
N GLU A 118 7.79 9.88 10.93
CA GLU A 118 9.04 9.56 11.64
C GLU A 118 10.30 9.71 10.76
N LEU A 119 10.18 9.55 9.43
CA LEU A 119 11.30 9.69 8.51
C LEU A 119 11.55 11.13 8.05
N CYS A 120 10.61 12.02 8.33
CA CYS A 120 10.69 13.44 7.99
C CYS A 120 11.22 14.30 9.16
N GLU A 121 11.36 13.71 10.35
CA GLU A 121 12.04 14.29 11.52
C GLU A 121 13.56 14.09 11.44
#